data_AF-A0A6B1HXW1-F1
#
_entry.id   AF-A0A6B1HXW1-F1
#
_cell.length_a   1.000
_cell.length_b   1.000
_cell.length_c   1.000
_cell.angle_alpha   90.00
_cell.angle_beta   90.00
_cell.angle_gamma   90.00
#
_symmetry.space_group_name_H-M   'P 1'
#
loop_
_entity.id
_entity.type
_entity.pdbx_description
1 polymer ?
#
loop_
_entity_poly.entity_id
_entity_poly.type
_entity_poly.pdbx_seq_one_letter_code
_entity_poly.pdbx_strand_id
1 'polypeptide(L)'
;VRPSAPISEWQAAAARGHEMASHTVSHVPLDALEVHQMRAELINSKAILDSLFSGAPVVSLAYPFSQTNAAVAEEARLIYQSGRVGPPTDGSAVYNDPATADLMSLKAFFPCSTVAQWHSAVERTIAGNGWLVEALHPIDEPGFCRVATEDFADHLHYLSQQRPALWVAPVRDVVKRIQQWRTVELQIESISKKVYQLRIIGIHSYQPNWQVALYLNDPHLWRVEEENGRIVPSNMEEDALVFSWPQHRANDLLFLRPKDQTHIAQYSWGTLKHAIRKQLEH
;
A
#
# COMPACT_ATOMS: atom_id res chain seq x y z
N VAL A 1 -10.90 -36.77 -0.62
CA VAL A 1 -9.98 -35.65 -0.90
C VAL A 1 -9.87 -35.57 -2.41
N ARG A 2 -10.39 -34.52 -3.05
CA ARG A 2 -10.06 -34.29 -4.47
C ARG A 2 -8.54 -34.13 -4.55
N PRO A 3 -7.85 -34.69 -5.55
CA PRO A 3 -6.46 -34.34 -5.76
C PRO A 3 -6.39 -32.81 -5.89
N SER A 4 -5.37 -32.21 -5.30
CA SER A 4 -5.04 -30.80 -5.55
C SER A 4 -5.06 -30.55 -7.06
N ALA A 5 -5.50 -29.36 -7.47
CA ALA A 5 -5.48 -28.96 -8.87
C ALA A 5 -4.09 -29.30 -9.47
N PRO A 6 -4.03 -30.02 -10.60
CA PRO A 6 -2.76 -30.42 -11.20
C PRO A 6 -1.92 -29.17 -11.47
N ILE A 7 -0.60 -29.30 -11.39
CA ILE A 7 0.32 -28.17 -11.58
C ILE A 7 0.08 -27.40 -12.89
N SER A 8 -0.39 -28.09 -13.94
CA SER A 8 -0.77 -27.48 -15.22
C SER A 8 -1.89 -26.45 -15.11
N GLU A 9 -2.85 -26.61 -14.20
CA GLU A 9 -3.92 -25.63 -13.98
C GLU A 9 -3.37 -24.35 -13.35
N TRP A 10 -2.45 -24.48 -12.38
CA TRP A 10 -1.75 -23.34 -11.78
C TRP A 10 -0.85 -22.63 -12.79
N GLN A 11 -0.16 -23.38 -13.65
CA GLN A 11 0.65 -22.79 -14.73
C GLN A 11 -0.23 -22.04 -15.73
N ALA A 12 -1.40 -22.58 -16.08
CA ALA A 12 -2.37 -21.89 -16.92
C ALA A 12 -2.92 -20.62 -16.25
N ALA A 13 -3.17 -20.64 -14.94
CA ALA A 13 -3.55 -19.44 -14.18
C ALA A 13 -2.42 -18.39 -14.19
N ALA A 14 -1.17 -18.79 -13.94
CA ALA A 14 -0.02 -17.90 -14.00
C ALA A 14 0.13 -17.26 -15.39
N ALA A 15 -0.06 -18.04 -16.46
CA ALA A 15 -0.03 -17.54 -17.85
C ALA A 15 -1.15 -16.54 -18.16
N ARG A 16 -2.29 -16.60 -17.45
CA ARG A 16 -3.37 -15.60 -17.52
C ARG A 16 -3.14 -14.36 -16.64
N GLY A 17 -1.99 -14.28 -15.96
CA GLY A 17 -1.61 -13.14 -15.14
C GLY A 17 -1.93 -13.27 -13.66
N HIS A 18 -2.45 -14.41 -13.19
CA HIS A 18 -2.58 -14.67 -11.76
C HIS A 18 -1.19 -14.70 -11.10
N GLU A 19 -1.06 -14.08 -9.93
CA GLU A 19 0.17 -14.13 -9.15
C GLU A 19 0.28 -15.44 -8.38
N MET A 20 1.46 -16.07 -8.45
CA MET A 20 1.83 -17.17 -7.58
C MET A 20 2.61 -16.61 -6.40
N ALA A 21 2.11 -16.86 -5.19
CA ALA A 21 2.71 -16.41 -3.94
C ALA A 21 3.20 -17.61 -3.12
N SER A 22 4.25 -17.40 -2.33
CA SER A 22 4.70 -18.42 -1.38
C SER A 22 3.70 -18.58 -0.23
N HIS A 23 3.57 -19.81 0.25
CA HIS A 23 2.89 -20.14 1.51
C HIS A 23 3.75 -21.11 2.35
N THR A 24 5.07 -20.94 2.24
CA THR A 24 6.12 -21.81 2.78
C THR A 24 6.07 -23.24 2.22
N VAL A 25 6.96 -24.13 2.69
CA VAL A 25 7.07 -25.51 2.17
C VAL A 25 6.08 -26.41 2.90
N SER A 26 6.05 -26.33 4.23
CA SER A 26 5.34 -27.30 5.07
C SER A 26 4.17 -26.72 5.86
N HIS A 27 3.84 -25.43 5.66
CA HIS A 27 2.78 -24.73 6.38
C HIS A 27 2.96 -24.85 7.91
N VAL A 28 4.16 -24.54 8.40
CA VAL A 28 4.50 -24.51 9.83
C VAL A 28 4.45 -23.07 10.38
N PRO A 29 4.15 -22.86 11.67
CA PRO A 29 4.24 -21.55 12.30
C PRO A 29 5.70 -21.09 12.33
N LEU A 30 6.02 -20.06 11.52
CA LEU A 30 7.40 -19.61 11.31
C LEU A 30 8.03 -18.99 12.56
N ASP A 31 7.23 -18.41 13.44
CA ASP A 31 7.65 -17.79 14.69
C ASP A 31 8.05 -18.80 15.78
N ALA A 32 7.72 -20.08 15.59
CA ALA A 32 8.13 -21.18 16.46
C ALA A 32 9.44 -21.86 16.00
N LEU A 33 10.00 -21.48 14.85
CA LEU A 33 11.19 -22.09 14.28
C LEU A 33 12.48 -21.38 14.68
N GLU A 34 13.59 -22.12 14.67
CA GLU A 34 14.90 -21.47 14.63
C GLU A 34 15.13 -20.76 13.29
N VAL A 35 15.92 -19.68 13.31
CA VAL A 35 16.18 -18.83 12.13
C VAL A 35 16.61 -19.62 10.90
N HIS A 36 17.46 -20.64 11.06
CA HIS A 36 17.94 -21.44 9.93
C HIS A 36 16.83 -22.30 9.29
N GLN A 37 15.90 -22.84 10.09
CA GLN A 37 14.74 -23.60 9.62
C GLN A 37 13.71 -22.69 8.95
N MET A 38 13.46 -21.53 9.56
CA MET A 38 12.61 -20.48 8.99
C MET A 38 13.11 -20.03 7.61
N ARG A 39 14.42 -19.75 7.48
CA ARG A 39 15.04 -19.41 6.19
C ARG A 39 14.88 -20.52 5.17
N ALA A 40 15.04 -21.79 5.57
CA ALA A 40 14.84 -22.92 4.67
C ALA A 40 13.40 -22.99 4.16
N GLU A 41 12.38 -22.81 5.01
CA GLU A 41 10.98 -22.73 4.61
C GLU A 41 10.72 -21.60 3.59
N LEU A 42 11.30 -20.43 3.81
CA LEU A 42 11.11 -19.25 2.95
C LEU A 42 11.86 -19.37 1.61
N ILE A 43 13.12 -19.79 1.62
CA ILE A 43 13.97 -19.88 0.42
C ILE A 43 13.54 -21.05 -0.47
N ASN A 44 13.31 -22.22 0.13
CA ASN A 44 13.00 -23.42 -0.66
C ASN A 44 11.63 -23.31 -1.32
N SER A 45 10.62 -22.75 -0.63
CA SER A 45 9.31 -22.52 -1.24
C SER A 45 9.40 -21.58 -2.43
N LYS A 46 10.13 -20.47 -2.31
CA LYS A 46 10.39 -19.55 -3.43
C LYS A 46 11.10 -20.26 -4.59
N ALA A 47 12.18 -20.99 -4.31
CA ALA A 47 12.96 -21.68 -5.34
C ALA A 47 12.13 -22.71 -6.12
N ILE A 48 11.32 -23.50 -5.41
CA ILE A 48 10.39 -24.45 -6.02
C ILE A 48 9.39 -23.71 -6.91
N LEU A 49 8.73 -22.67 -6.40
CA LEU A 49 7.72 -21.95 -7.17
C LEU A 49 8.32 -21.21 -8.39
N ASP A 50 9.47 -20.55 -8.24
CA ASP A 50 10.18 -19.91 -9.36
C ASP A 50 10.54 -20.95 -10.45
N SER A 51 10.89 -22.18 -10.06
CA SER A 51 11.15 -23.26 -11.03
C SER A 51 9.90 -23.74 -11.79
N LEU A 52 8.74 -23.70 -11.13
CA LEU A 52 7.46 -24.15 -11.70
C LEU A 52 6.77 -23.07 -12.56
N PHE A 53 7.07 -21.80 -12.30
CA PHE A 53 6.39 -20.64 -12.87
C PHE A 53 7.38 -19.64 -13.48
N SER A 54 8.06 -20.04 -14.56
CA SER A 54 9.13 -19.25 -15.22
C SER A 54 8.69 -17.91 -15.83
N GLY A 55 7.40 -17.57 -15.83
CA GLY A 55 6.86 -16.36 -16.44
C GLY A 55 6.86 -15.12 -15.54
N ALA A 56 6.94 -15.29 -14.21
CA ALA A 56 7.00 -14.17 -13.28
C ALA A 56 7.60 -14.60 -11.93
N PRO A 57 8.45 -13.76 -11.30
CA PRO A 57 9.06 -14.10 -10.02
C PRO A 57 8.02 -14.19 -8.91
N VAL A 58 8.18 -15.15 -8.00
CA VAL A 58 7.42 -15.22 -6.75
C VAL A 58 7.98 -14.19 -5.79
N VAL A 59 7.22 -13.10 -5.58
CA VAL A 59 7.67 -11.93 -4.80
C VAL A 59 6.83 -11.66 -3.57
N SER A 60 5.76 -12.42 -3.33
CA SER A 60 4.92 -12.24 -2.15
C SER A 60 4.75 -13.52 -1.35
N LEU A 61 4.44 -13.35 -0.06
CA LEU A 61 4.24 -14.40 0.92
C LEU A 61 2.86 -14.26 1.57
N ALA A 62 2.14 -15.37 1.74
CA ALA A 62 1.10 -15.51 2.75
C ALA A 62 1.70 -16.26 3.93
N TYR A 63 1.64 -15.68 5.13
CA TYR A 63 2.16 -16.38 6.31
C TYR A 63 1.23 -17.54 6.70
N PRO A 64 1.76 -18.76 6.91
CA PRO A 64 0.99 -19.86 7.47
C PRO A 64 0.30 -19.45 8.77
N PHE A 65 -0.93 -19.94 8.96
CA PHE A 65 -1.77 -19.62 10.13
C PHE A 65 -2.04 -18.12 10.35
N SER A 66 -1.75 -17.25 9.38
CA SER A 66 -1.82 -15.79 9.55
C SER A 66 -0.94 -15.26 10.69
N GLN A 67 0.19 -15.92 10.97
CA GLN A 67 1.08 -15.57 12.07
C GLN A 67 2.43 -15.08 11.58
N THR A 68 2.88 -13.95 12.13
CA THR A 68 4.21 -13.40 11.89
C THR A 68 4.63 -12.58 13.11
N ASN A 69 5.94 -12.38 13.27
CA ASN A 69 6.52 -11.48 14.25
C ASN A 69 7.64 -10.66 13.60
N ALA A 70 8.28 -9.75 14.34
CA ALA A 70 9.33 -8.90 13.80
C ALA A 70 10.52 -9.67 13.21
N ALA A 71 10.91 -10.79 13.82
CA ALA A 71 12.02 -11.61 13.31
C ALA A 71 11.65 -12.34 12.01
N VAL A 72 10.45 -12.91 11.94
CA VAL A 72 9.93 -13.56 10.74
C VAL A 72 9.78 -12.56 9.59
N ALA A 73 9.25 -11.37 9.87
CA ALA A 73 9.09 -10.32 8.87
C ALA A 73 10.44 -9.84 8.31
N GLU A 74 11.48 -9.73 9.15
CA GLU A 74 12.82 -9.35 8.71
C GLU A 74 13.45 -10.39 7.79
N GLU A 75 13.37 -11.67 8.16
CA GLU A 75 13.87 -12.76 7.31
C GLU A 75 13.10 -12.85 5.98
N ALA A 76 11.78 -12.68 6.03
CA ALA A 76 10.97 -12.67 4.82
C ALA A 76 11.26 -11.46 3.92
N ARG A 77 11.61 -10.29 4.48
CA ARG A 77 11.95 -9.06 3.72
C ARG A 77 13.19 -9.20 2.86
N LEU A 78 14.11 -10.10 3.24
CA LEU A 78 15.30 -10.41 2.44
C LEU A 78 14.97 -11.21 1.17
N ILE A 79 13.78 -11.81 1.09
CA ILE A 79 13.41 -12.80 0.07
C ILE A 79 12.22 -12.32 -0.77
N TYR A 80 11.26 -11.65 -0.14
CA TYR A 80 9.98 -11.22 -0.72
C TYR A 80 9.83 -9.70 -0.65
N GLN A 81 9.01 -9.15 -1.54
CA GLN A 81 8.63 -7.74 -1.55
C GLN A 81 7.44 -7.44 -0.64
N SER A 82 6.63 -8.46 -0.34
CA SER A 82 5.50 -8.33 0.58
C SER A 82 5.16 -9.63 1.30
N GLY A 83 4.47 -9.49 2.43
CA GLY A 83 3.93 -10.56 3.26
C GLY A 83 2.55 -10.15 3.77
N ARG A 84 1.60 -11.10 3.80
CA ARG A 84 0.23 -10.85 4.29
C ARG A 84 -0.17 -11.83 5.38
N VAL A 85 -0.88 -11.31 6.36
CA VAL A 85 -1.56 -12.04 7.43
C VAL A 85 -3.07 -11.87 7.28
N GLY A 86 -3.84 -12.80 7.81
CA GLY A 86 -5.28 -12.65 7.99
C GLY A 86 -5.68 -11.41 8.80
N PRO A 87 -6.99 -11.16 8.93
CA PRO A 87 -7.48 -9.96 9.58
C PRO A 87 -7.11 -9.96 11.07
N PRO A 88 -6.91 -8.79 11.70
CA PRO A 88 -6.72 -8.73 13.14
C PRO A 88 -7.94 -9.33 13.86
N THR A 89 -7.69 -9.98 15.00
CA THR A 89 -8.71 -10.71 15.77
C THR A 89 -9.81 -9.80 16.34
N ASP A 90 -9.55 -8.50 16.43
CA ASP A 90 -10.50 -7.48 16.87
C ASP A 90 -11.42 -6.98 15.75
N GLY A 91 -11.22 -7.42 14.50
CA GLY A 91 -12.01 -7.02 13.33
C GLY A 91 -11.88 -5.54 12.94
N SER A 92 -10.92 -4.81 13.53
CA SER A 92 -10.84 -3.34 13.47
C SER A 92 -10.34 -2.79 12.13
N ALA A 93 -9.60 -3.58 11.36
CA ALA A 93 -8.99 -3.12 10.11
C ALA A 93 -9.40 -3.99 8.93
N VAL A 94 -10.05 -3.34 7.97
CA VAL A 94 -10.58 -3.97 6.75
C VAL A 94 -9.62 -3.78 5.57
N TYR A 95 -8.83 -2.71 5.57
CA TYR A 95 -7.92 -2.35 4.48
C TYR A 95 -6.56 -1.86 4.99
N ASN A 96 -5.60 -1.78 4.08
CA ASN A 96 -4.26 -1.24 4.29
C ASN A 96 -4.20 0.20 3.81
N ASP A 97 -3.54 1.09 4.56
CA ASP A 97 -3.20 2.43 4.05
C ASP A 97 -1.98 2.32 3.13
N PRO A 98 -2.10 2.63 1.82
CA PRO A 98 -0.99 2.55 0.88
C PRO A 98 0.21 3.44 1.25
N ALA A 99 0.02 4.50 2.02
CA ALA A 99 1.10 5.39 2.45
C ALA A 99 1.92 4.79 3.60
N THR A 100 1.28 4.11 4.55
CA THR A 100 1.90 3.75 5.84
C THR A 100 2.02 2.26 6.11
N ALA A 101 1.26 1.40 5.41
CA ALA A 101 1.26 -0.04 5.67
C ALA A 101 2.67 -0.65 5.53
N ASP A 102 3.05 -1.50 6.47
CA ASP A 102 4.22 -2.36 6.31
C ASP A 102 3.90 -3.45 5.28
N LEU A 103 4.62 -3.42 4.16
CA LEU A 103 4.42 -4.36 3.07
C LEU A 103 4.72 -5.81 3.48
N MET A 104 5.46 -6.04 4.56
CA MET A 104 5.71 -7.39 5.10
C MET A 104 4.68 -7.86 6.11
N SER A 105 3.68 -7.03 6.44
CA SER A 105 2.61 -7.34 7.38
C SER A 105 1.27 -6.76 6.89
N LEU A 106 0.96 -7.01 5.61
CA LEU A 106 -0.29 -6.59 5.00
C LEU A 106 -1.47 -7.33 5.66
N LYS A 107 -2.51 -6.57 5.96
CA LYS A 107 -3.77 -7.10 6.49
C LYS A 107 -4.60 -7.62 5.33
N ALA A 108 -4.99 -8.89 5.41
CA ALA A 108 -5.96 -9.48 4.49
C ALA A 108 -7.34 -9.57 5.16
N PHE A 109 -8.38 -9.26 4.40
CA PHE A 109 -9.76 -9.52 4.76
C PHE A 109 -10.10 -10.98 4.41
N PHE A 110 -10.72 -11.69 5.34
CA PHE A 110 -11.26 -13.02 5.07
C PHE A 110 -12.77 -12.93 4.81
N PRO A 111 -13.23 -13.28 3.61
CA PRO A 111 -14.65 -13.34 3.27
C PRO A 111 -15.34 -14.57 3.89
N CYS A 112 -15.19 -14.81 5.19
CA CYS A 112 -15.86 -15.92 5.92
C CYS A 112 -17.28 -15.56 6.38
N SER A 113 -17.78 -14.46 5.85
CA SER A 113 -18.92 -13.70 6.33
C SER A 113 -19.91 -13.55 5.17
N THR A 114 -21.01 -12.81 5.35
CA THR A 114 -21.99 -12.68 4.25
C THR A 114 -21.45 -11.83 3.11
N VAL A 115 -21.95 -12.04 1.88
CA VAL A 115 -21.57 -11.22 0.71
C VAL A 115 -21.79 -9.72 0.97
N ALA A 116 -22.85 -9.36 1.70
CA ALA A 116 -23.09 -7.99 2.13
C ALA A 116 -21.92 -7.39 2.96
N GLN A 117 -21.26 -8.20 3.79
CA GLN A 117 -20.09 -7.78 4.55
C GLN A 117 -18.85 -7.63 3.66
N TRP A 118 -18.75 -8.38 2.56
CA TRP A 118 -17.68 -8.21 1.57
C TRP A 118 -17.87 -6.91 0.80
N HIS A 119 -19.10 -6.62 0.34
CA HIS A 119 -19.43 -5.33 -0.29
C HIS A 119 -19.16 -4.16 0.65
N SER A 120 -19.56 -4.26 1.92
CA SER A 120 -19.24 -3.25 2.93
C SER A 120 -17.73 -3.07 3.14
N ALA A 121 -16.94 -4.14 3.00
CA ALA A 121 -15.48 -4.03 3.06
C ALA A 121 -14.91 -3.24 1.88
N VAL A 122 -15.43 -3.46 0.67
CA VAL A 122 -15.08 -2.69 -0.52
C VAL A 122 -15.46 -1.21 -0.34
N GLU A 123 -16.68 -0.92 0.09
CA GLU A 123 -17.17 0.46 0.29
C GLU A 123 -16.31 1.24 1.29
N ARG A 124 -15.98 0.63 2.44
CA ARG A 124 -15.07 1.24 3.43
C ARG A 124 -13.67 1.47 2.87
N THR A 125 -13.19 0.55 2.03
CA THR A 125 -11.90 0.69 1.38
C THR A 125 -11.88 1.86 0.40
N ILE A 126 -12.93 2.01 -0.42
CA ILE A 126 -13.09 3.15 -1.34
C ILE A 126 -13.15 4.46 -0.54
N ALA A 127 -14.00 4.53 0.47
CA ALA A 127 -14.14 5.72 1.30
C ALA A 127 -12.83 6.12 2.02
N GLY A 128 -12.02 5.12 2.37
CA GLY A 128 -10.73 5.31 3.03
C GLY A 128 -9.53 5.51 2.10
N ASN A 129 -9.72 5.51 0.76
CA ASN A 129 -8.63 5.43 -0.22
C ASN A 129 -7.62 4.31 0.08
N GLY A 130 -8.14 3.20 0.58
CA GLY A 130 -7.38 2.08 1.11
C GLY A 130 -7.05 1.03 0.06
N TRP A 131 -6.30 0.02 0.50
CA TRP A 131 -6.04 -1.20 -0.24
C TRP A 131 -6.58 -2.42 0.50
N LEU A 132 -7.65 -2.99 -0.04
CA LEU A 132 -8.24 -4.24 0.41
C LEU A 132 -7.48 -5.42 -0.21
N VAL A 133 -6.96 -6.32 0.63
CA VAL A 133 -6.42 -7.61 0.20
C VAL A 133 -7.41 -8.68 0.61
N GLU A 134 -8.07 -9.34 -0.33
CA GLU A 134 -9.02 -10.42 -0.03
C GLU A 134 -8.30 -11.76 -0.08
N ALA A 135 -8.36 -12.51 1.03
CA ALA A 135 -7.77 -13.85 1.11
C ALA A 135 -8.88 -14.90 1.08
N LEU A 136 -9.17 -15.35 -0.14
CA LEU A 136 -10.14 -16.39 -0.44
C LEU A 136 -9.60 -17.76 -0.03
N HIS A 137 -10.50 -18.58 0.48
CA HIS A 137 -10.30 -19.99 0.80
C HIS A 137 -11.08 -20.85 -0.23
N PRO A 138 -11.20 -22.19 -0.11
CA PRO A 138 -11.69 -22.97 -1.23
C PRO A 138 -13.13 -22.59 -1.61
N ILE A 139 -13.35 -22.51 -2.92
CA ILE A 139 -14.67 -22.29 -3.51
C ILE A 139 -15.33 -23.66 -3.67
N ASP A 140 -16.48 -23.84 -3.03
CA ASP A 140 -17.26 -25.08 -3.00
C ASP A 140 -16.57 -26.34 -2.48
N GLU A 141 -15.36 -26.22 -1.93
CA GLU A 141 -14.69 -27.34 -1.28
C GLU A 141 -14.65 -27.18 0.25
N PRO A 142 -14.65 -28.29 1.01
CA PRO A 142 -14.53 -28.23 2.46
C PRO A 142 -13.23 -27.54 2.89
N GLY A 143 -13.33 -26.67 3.88
CA GLY A 143 -12.18 -25.95 4.42
C GLY A 143 -12.62 -24.84 5.36
N PHE A 144 -11.65 -24.26 6.06
CA PHE A 144 -11.87 -23.02 6.79
C PHE A 144 -12.38 -21.96 5.80
N CYS A 145 -13.38 -21.18 6.18
CA CYS A 145 -13.85 -20.04 5.40
C CYS A 145 -14.28 -20.40 3.96
N ARG A 146 -14.92 -21.57 3.78
CA ARG A 146 -15.44 -22.00 2.47
C ARG A 146 -16.31 -20.90 1.86
N VAL A 147 -16.07 -20.63 0.58
CA VAL A 147 -16.83 -19.68 -0.24
C VAL A 147 -17.75 -20.44 -1.19
N ALA A 148 -19.01 -20.02 -1.34
CA ALA A 148 -19.90 -20.58 -2.37
C ALA A 148 -19.59 -19.93 -3.74
N THR A 149 -19.70 -20.70 -4.83
CA THR A 149 -19.50 -20.13 -6.19
C THR A 149 -20.45 -18.97 -6.48
N GLU A 150 -21.71 -19.06 -6.03
CA GLU A 150 -22.71 -18.00 -6.22
C GLU A 150 -22.34 -16.71 -5.50
N ASP A 151 -21.90 -16.80 -4.25
CA ASP A 151 -21.42 -15.66 -3.47
C ASP A 151 -20.18 -15.01 -4.10
N PHE A 152 -19.24 -15.84 -4.58
CA PHE A 152 -18.06 -15.32 -5.27
C PHE A 152 -18.41 -14.62 -6.59
N ALA A 153 -19.35 -15.19 -7.37
CA ALA A 153 -19.80 -14.59 -8.61
C ALA A 153 -20.53 -13.25 -8.38
N ASP A 154 -21.37 -13.16 -7.36
CA ASP A 154 -22.05 -11.91 -6.95
C ASP A 154 -21.02 -10.84 -6.57
N HIS A 155 -20.03 -11.20 -5.74
CA HIS A 155 -18.97 -10.28 -5.35
C HIS A 155 -18.12 -9.80 -6.53
N LEU A 156 -17.76 -10.69 -7.47
CA LEU A 156 -17.06 -10.29 -8.69
C LEU A 156 -17.91 -9.35 -9.56
N HIS A 157 -19.23 -9.57 -9.62
CA HIS A 157 -20.14 -8.67 -10.30
C HIS A 157 -20.17 -7.31 -9.63
N TYR A 158 -20.28 -7.26 -8.30
CA TYR A 158 -20.22 -6.02 -7.53
C TYR A 158 -18.90 -5.26 -7.75
N LEU A 159 -17.75 -5.93 -7.64
CA LEU A 159 -16.43 -5.32 -7.94
C LEU A 159 -16.38 -4.73 -9.35
N SER A 160 -17.02 -5.37 -10.32
CA SER A 160 -17.07 -4.88 -11.71
C SER A 160 -17.82 -3.56 -11.84
N GLN A 161 -18.87 -3.34 -11.03
CA GLN A 161 -19.65 -2.10 -10.99
C GLN A 161 -18.86 -0.97 -10.32
N GLN A 162 -17.97 -1.30 -9.39
CA GLN A 162 -17.14 -0.33 -8.66
C GLN A 162 -15.83 0.04 -9.39
N ARG A 163 -15.58 -0.48 -10.60
CA ARG A 163 -14.35 -0.19 -11.37
C ARG A 163 -13.98 1.29 -11.54
N PRO A 164 -14.92 2.25 -11.66
CA PRO A 164 -14.56 3.67 -11.69
C PRO A 164 -13.87 4.18 -10.41
N ALA A 165 -13.96 3.44 -9.30
CA ALA A 165 -13.34 3.77 -8.03
C ALA A 165 -12.32 2.71 -7.56
N LEU A 166 -12.14 1.63 -8.32
CA LEU A 166 -11.32 0.49 -7.91
C LEU A 166 -10.33 0.07 -8.98
N TRP A 167 -9.10 -0.13 -8.53
CA TRP A 167 -8.11 -0.91 -9.26
C TRP A 167 -7.97 -2.30 -8.64
N VAL A 168 -8.52 -3.30 -9.32
CA VAL A 168 -8.38 -4.72 -8.92
C VAL A 168 -7.16 -5.31 -9.63
N ALA A 169 -6.16 -5.74 -8.87
CA ALA A 169 -4.89 -6.23 -9.40
C ALA A 169 -4.22 -7.27 -8.48
N PRO A 170 -3.28 -8.07 -9.01
CA PRO A 170 -2.40 -8.89 -8.19
C PRO A 170 -1.66 -8.09 -7.11
N VAL A 171 -1.38 -8.72 -5.97
CA VAL A 171 -0.69 -8.10 -4.83
C VAL A 171 0.67 -7.52 -5.26
N ARG A 172 1.44 -8.25 -6.07
CA ARG A 172 2.74 -7.78 -6.59
C ARG A 172 2.66 -6.47 -7.37
N ASP A 173 1.57 -6.25 -8.11
CA ASP A 173 1.42 -5.07 -8.96
C ASP A 173 1.10 -3.84 -8.10
N VAL A 174 0.23 -4.02 -7.09
CA VAL A 174 -0.08 -2.97 -6.11
C VAL A 174 1.15 -2.65 -5.25
N VAL A 175 1.90 -3.67 -4.79
CA VAL A 175 3.15 -3.49 -4.03
C VAL A 175 4.18 -2.72 -4.84
N LYS A 176 4.42 -3.11 -6.09
CA LYS A 176 5.33 -2.42 -7.00
C LYS A 176 4.92 -0.96 -7.17
N ARG A 177 3.62 -0.69 -7.35
CA ARG A 177 3.08 0.67 -7.50
C ARG A 177 3.28 1.50 -6.22
N ILE A 178 3.00 0.93 -5.05
CA ILE A 178 3.22 1.58 -3.75
C ILE A 178 4.70 1.90 -3.54
N GLN A 179 5.59 0.94 -3.80
CA GLN A 179 7.03 1.16 -3.69
C GLN A 179 7.50 2.28 -4.60
N GLN A 180 7.05 2.31 -5.86
CA GLN A 180 7.36 3.40 -6.80
C GLN A 180 6.93 4.76 -6.24
N TRP A 181 5.75 4.86 -5.63
CA TRP A 181 5.28 6.11 -5.06
C TRP A 181 5.99 6.52 -3.78
N ARG A 182 6.35 5.56 -2.93
CA ARG A 182 7.09 5.81 -1.69
C ARG A 182 8.55 6.24 -1.91
N THR A 183 9.09 6.10 -3.13
CA THR A 183 10.41 6.65 -3.50
C THR A 183 10.40 8.16 -3.77
N VAL A 184 9.23 8.79 -3.67
CA VAL A 184 9.07 10.21 -3.89
C VAL A 184 9.07 10.93 -2.54
N GLU A 185 9.92 11.95 -2.45
CA GLU A 185 10.15 12.68 -1.21
C GLU A 185 9.95 14.18 -1.46
N LEU A 186 9.59 14.89 -0.39
CA LEU A 186 9.58 16.34 -0.41
C LEU A 186 10.89 16.87 0.17
N GLN A 187 11.70 17.48 -0.67
CA GLN A 187 12.85 18.25 -0.25
C GLN A 187 12.43 19.68 0.12
N ILE A 188 12.92 20.14 1.27
CA ILE A 188 12.65 21.48 1.78
C ILE A 188 13.98 22.16 2.09
N GLU A 189 14.23 23.29 1.46
CA GLU A 189 15.44 24.08 1.61
C GLU A 189 15.10 25.46 2.16
N SER A 190 15.78 25.88 3.24
CA SER A 190 15.63 27.22 3.78
C SER A 190 16.43 28.21 2.95
N ILE A 191 15.75 29.10 2.23
CA ILE A 191 16.39 30.20 1.49
C ILE A 191 16.63 31.39 2.43
N SER A 192 15.74 31.58 3.40
CA SER A 192 15.86 32.58 4.45
C SER A 192 15.02 32.17 5.66
N LYS A 193 15.06 32.96 6.74
CA LYS A 193 14.19 32.76 7.93
C LYS A 193 12.69 32.72 7.62
N LYS A 194 12.25 33.19 6.45
CA LYS A 194 10.82 33.35 6.09
C LYS A 194 10.45 32.71 4.75
N VAL A 195 11.40 32.09 4.07
CA VAL A 195 11.17 31.54 2.72
C VAL A 195 11.82 30.18 2.65
N TYR A 196 10.99 29.17 2.41
CA TYR A 196 11.44 27.81 2.16
C TYR A 196 11.11 27.44 0.73
N GLN A 197 12.08 26.90 0.03
CA GLN A 197 11.92 26.30 -1.27
C GLN A 197 11.51 24.84 -1.06
N LEU A 198 10.46 24.42 -1.75
CA LEU A 198 9.93 23.07 -1.75
C LEU A 198 10.19 22.45 -3.11
N ARG A 199 10.61 21.18 -3.13
CA ARG A 199 10.82 20.40 -4.34
C ARG A 199 10.40 18.95 -4.10
N ILE A 200 9.59 18.38 -5.00
CA ILE A 200 9.40 16.94 -5.01
C ILE A 200 10.54 16.29 -5.79
N ILE A 201 11.22 15.33 -5.17
CA ILE A 201 12.33 14.57 -5.74
C ILE A 201 12.00 13.07 -5.78
N GLY A 202 12.84 12.29 -6.46
CA GLY A 202 12.67 10.86 -6.61
C GLY A 202 12.28 10.44 -8.02
N ILE A 203 12.43 9.15 -8.32
CA ILE A 203 12.31 8.59 -9.68
C ILE A 203 10.90 8.84 -10.28
N HIS A 204 9.88 8.98 -9.45
CA HIS A 204 8.48 9.14 -9.90
C HIS A 204 7.89 10.52 -9.55
N SER A 205 8.73 11.51 -9.20
CA SER A 205 8.28 12.86 -8.81
C SER A 205 7.44 13.55 -9.89
N TYR A 206 7.71 13.25 -11.16
CA TYR A 206 7.01 13.84 -12.31
C TYR A 206 5.54 13.38 -12.47
N GLN A 207 5.11 12.31 -11.79
CA GLN A 207 3.75 11.81 -11.94
C GLN A 207 2.73 12.80 -11.30
N PRO A 208 1.52 12.95 -11.85
CA PRO A 208 0.50 13.90 -11.36
C PRO A 208 -0.11 13.53 -10.00
N ASN A 209 -0.82 14.44 -9.33
CA ASN A 209 -1.62 14.18 -8.12
C ASN A 209 -0.81 13.82 -6.86
N TRP A 210 0.35 14.42 -6.71
CA TRP A 210 0.98 14.46 -5.39
C TRP A 210 0.20 15.40 -4.48
N GLN A 211 -0.08 14.96 -3.25
CA GLN A 211 -0.58 15.81 -2.18
C GLN A 211 0.50 15.93 -1.13
N VAL A 212 0.74 17.16 -0.68
CA VAL A 212 1.73 17.50 0.34
C VAL A 212 1.01 18.05 1.55
N ALA A 213 1.41 17.59 2.73
CA ALA A 213 1.02 18.14 4.02
C ALA A 213 2.27 18.69 4.73
N LEU A 214 2.25 19.97 5.08
CA LEU A 214 3.31 20.63 5.84
C LEU A 214 2.82 20.90 7.26
N TYR A 215 3.46 20.29 8.25
CA TYR A 215 3.10 20.44 9.65
C TYR A 215 3.80 21.67 10.22
N LEU A 216 3.01 22.69 10.54
CA LEU A 216 3.50 24.01 10.89
C LEU A 216 2.90 24.45 12.24
N ASN A 217 3.70 25.06 13.11
CA ASN A 217 3.21 26.03 14.08
C ASN A 217 2.47 27.16 13.32
N ASP A 218 1.18 27.33 13.63
CA ASP A 218 0.28 28.32 13.01
C ASP A 218 0.20 28.23 11.47
N PRO A 219 -0.24 27.09 10.88
CA PRO A 219 -0.18 26.91 9.41
C PRO A 219 -1.05 27.93 8.65
N HIS A 220 -2.06 28.49 9.31
CA HIS A 220 -2.92 29.53 8.78
C HIS A 220 -2.18 30.83 8.42
N LEU A 221 -0.99 31.08 8.99
CA LEU A 221 -0.13 32.23 8.68
C LEU A 221 0.74 32.02 7.44
N TRP A 222 0.74 30.83 6.85
CA TRP A 222 1.60 30.48 5.73
C TRP A 222 0.79 30.21 4.46
N ARG A 223 1.44 30.38 3.31
CA ARG A 223 0.90 30.06 1.99
C ARG A 223 1.99 29.47 1.11
N VAL A 224 1.57 28.67 0.14
CA VAL A 224 2.44 28.09 -0.88
C VAL A 224 2.26 28.87 -2.17
N GLU A 225 3.36 29.23 -2.81
CA GLU A 225 3.40 29.99 -4.05
C GLU A 225 4.26 29.29 -5.09
N GLU A 226 3.92 29.47 -6.36
CA GLU A 226 4.82 29.19 -7.48
C GLU A 226 5.86 30.31 -7.63
N GLU A 227 6.90 30.05 -8.43
CA GLU A 227 7.96 31.02 -8.72
C GLU A 227 7.43 32.35 -9.31
N ASN A 228 6.34 32.30 -10.07
CA ASN A 228 5.67 33.48 -10.64
C ASN A 228 4.79 34.25 -9.64
N GLY A 229 4.74 33.83 -8.36
CA GLY A 229 3.90 34.42 -7.31
C GLY A 229 2.45 33.95 -7.29
N ARG A 230 2.05 33.01 -8.16
CA ARG A 230 0.73 32.40 -8.12
C ARG A 230 0.58 31.58 -6.85
N ILE A 231 -0.48 31.86 -6.08
CA ILE A 231 -0.79 31.10 -4.86
C ILE A 231 -1.33 29.73 -5.25
N VAL A 232 -0.74 28.68 -4.68
CA VAL A 232 -1.24 27.31 -4.77
C VAL A 232 -2.39 27.15 -3.78
N PRO A 233 -3.59 26.71 -4.23
CA PRO A 233 -4.70 26.44 -3.32
C PRO A 233 -4.31 25.41 -2.25
N SER A 234 -4.56 25.76 -1.00
CA SER A 234 -4.22 24.93 0.16
C SER A 234 -5.33 24.95 1.19
N ASN A 235 -5.59 23.81 1.82
CA ASN A 235 -6.53 23.65 2.91
C ASN A 235 -5.79 23.42 4.23
N MET A 236 -6.50 23.62 5.33
CA MET A 236 -6.03 23.33 6.67
C MET A 236 -6.59 21.98 7.11
N GLU A 237 -5.73 21.05 7.50
CA GLU A 237 -6.11 19.78 8.12
C GLU A 237 -5.35 19.67 9.44
N GLU A 238 -6.05 19.79 10.57
CA GLU A 238 -5.44 19.82 11.92
C GLU A 238 -4.35 20.89 12.05
N ASP A 239 -3.09 20.49 12.20
CA ASP A 239 -1.88 21.32 12.28
C ASP A 239 -1.07 21.33 10.96
N ALA A 240 -1.68 20.91 9.86
CA ALA A 240 -1.06 20.85 8.55
C ALA A 240 -1.67 21.82 7.53
N LEU A 241 -0.79 22.42 6.72
CA LEU A 241 -1.15 23.08 5.47
C LEU A 241 -1.07 22.04 4.34
N VAL A 242 -2.21 21.69 3.76
CA VAL A 242 -2.34 20.60 2.77
C VAL A 242 -2.65 21.16 1.39
N PHE A 243 -1.91 20.74 0.37
CA PHE A 243 -2.12 21.19 -1.01
C PHE A 243 -1.75 20.12 -2.04
N SER A 244 -2.33 20.23 -3.23
CA SER A 244 -1.94 19.39 -4.37
C SER A 244 -0.75 20.02 -5.09
N TRP A 245 0.26 19.21 -5.39
CA TRP A 245 1.41 19.65 -6.16
C TRP A 245 0.99 20.00 -7.60
N PRO A 246 1.27 21.21 -8.08
CA PRO A 246 0.90 21.62 -9.44
C PRO A 246 1.58 20.71 -10.48
N GLN A 247 0.81 20.24 -11.46
CA GLN A 247 1.26 19.23 -12.44
C GLN A 247 2.11 19.82 -13.57
N HIS A 248 2.70 20.99 -13.40
CA HIS A 248 3.12 21.77 -14.55
C HIS A 248 4.45 21.28 -15.16
N ARG A 249 5.46 20.84 -14.37
CA ARG A 249 6.72 20.20 -14.85
C ARG A 249 7.41 19.34 -13.77
N ALA A 250 8.21 18.38 -14.21
CA ALA A 250 9.21 17.74 -13.37
C ALA A 250 10.22 18.79 -12.88
N ASN A 251 10.43 18.89 -11.56
CA ASN A 251 11.25 19.90 -10.86
C ASN A 251 10.65 21.31 -10.70
N ASP A 252 9.32 21.47 -10.79
CA ASP A 252 8.72 22.74 -10.37
C ASP A 252 9.12 23.07 -8.92
N LEU A 253 9.43 24.34 -8.69
CA LEU A 253 9.76 24.87 -7.38
C LEU A 253 8.54 25.57 -6.82
N LEU A 254 8.18 25.20 -5.59
CA LEU A 254 7.22 25.96 -4.81
C LEU A 254 7.93 26.66 -3.67
N PHE A 255 7.31 27.72 -3.16
CA PHE A 255 7.84 28.52 -2.07
C PHE A 255 6.81 28.58 -0.96
N LEU A 256 7.19 28.14 0.23
CA LEU A 256 6.43 28.38 1.45
C LEU A 256 6.82 29.75 2.01
N ARG A 257 5.83 30.64 2.12
CA ARG A 257 6.00 32.02 2.57
C ARG A 257 4.92 32.40 3.58
N PRO A 258 5.20 33.34 4.49
CA PRO A 258 4.19 33.91 5.35
C PRO A 258 3.19 34.75 4.55
N LYS A 259 1.93 34.77 5.00
CA LYS A 259 0.88 35.59 4.41
C LYS A 259 1.12 37.09 4.64
N ASP A 260 1.63 37.44 5.81
CA ASP A 260 1.98 38.79 6.22
C ASP A 260 3.42 38.83 6.74
N GLN A 261 4.24 39.76 6.22
CA GLN A 261 5.66 39.87 6.54
C GLN A 261 5.96 40.59 7.88
N THR A 262 4.97 41.26 8.48
CA THR A 262 5.15 42.23 9.57
C THR A 262 5.15 41.62 10.99
N HIS A 263 4.54 40.45 11.22
CA HIS A 263 4.33 39.87 12.56
C HIS A 263 5.21 38.65 12.92
N ILE A 264 6.25 38.36 12.14
CA ILE A 264 6.98 37.08 12.17
C ILE A 264 8.27 37.17 13.00
N ALA A 265 8.17 37.51 14.28
CA ALA A 265 9.37 37.70 15.11
C ALA A 265 10.01 36.39 15.61
N GLN A 266 9.34 35.22 15.54
CA GLN A 266 9.79 34.03 16.30
C GLN A 266 9.55 32.67 15.62
N TYR A 267 9.91 32.50 14.35
CA TYR A 267 9.84 31.17 13.75
C TYR A 267 11.27 30.67 13.43
N SER A 268 11.96 30.19 14.46
CA SER A 268 13.12 29.31 14.27
C SER A 268 12.59 27.89 14.11
N TRP A 269 12.56 27.40 12.87
CA TRP A 269 12.17 26.03 12.63
C TRP A 269 13.35 25.09 12.90
N GLY A 270 13.11 24.07 13.73
CA GLY A 270 13.82 22.79 13.60
C GLY A 270 13.38 22.06 12.32
N THR A 271 13.70 20.77 12.19
CA THR A 271 13.33 19.96 11.02
C THR A 271 11.81 20.04 10.75
N LEU A 272 11.42 20.62 9.60
CA LEU A 272 10.02 20.75 9.20
C LEU A 272 9.43 19.34 8.99
N LYS A 273 8.44 18.97 9.80
CA LYS A 273 7.70 17.73 9.57
C LYS A 273 6.79 17.89 8.37
N HIS A 274 6.76 16.87 7.52
CA HIS A 274 5.97 16.87 6.31
C HIS A 274 5.53 15.45 5.97
N ALA A 275 4.48 15.34 5.17
CA ALA A 275 4.08 14.11 4.52
C ALA A 275 3.83 14.38 3.03
N ILE A 276 4.22 13.43 2.20
CA ILE A 276 3.91 13.40 0.78
C ILE A 276 3.17 12.11 0.48
N ARG A 277 2.02 12.21 -0.19
CA ARG A 277 1.23 11.06 -0.60
C ARG A 277 0.75 11.22 -2.02
N LYS A 278 0.57 10.08 -2.69
CA LYS A 278 -0.03 10.05 -4.02
C LYS A 278 -1.55 9.99 -3.86
N GLN A 279 -2.28 10.95 -4.42
CA GLN A 279 -3.70 10.77 -4.65
C GLN A 279 -3.89 9.85 -5.86
N LEU A 280 -4.72 8.83 -5.68
CA LEU A 280 -5.07 7.91 -6.75
C LEU A 280 -5.91 8.66 -7.79
N GLU A 281 -5.61 8.43 -9.07
CA GLU A 281 -6.50 8.83 -10.15
C GLU A 281 -7.69 7.86 -10.14
N HIS A 282 -8.90 8.42 -10.06
CA HIS A 282 -10.14 7.68 -10.31
C HIS A 282 -10.36 7.53 -11.81
#